data_AF-A0A108UCN6-F1
#
_entry.id   AF-A0A108UCN6-F1
#
_cell.length_a   1.000
_cell.length_b   1.000
_cell.length_c   1.000
_cell.angle_alpha   90.00
_cell.angle_beta   90.00
_cell.angle_gamma   90.00
#
_symmetry.space_group_name_H-M   'P 1'
#
loop_
_entity.id
_entity.type
_entity.pdbx_description
1 polymer ?
#
loop_
_entity_poly.entity_id
_entity_poly.type
_entity_poly.pdbx_seq_one_letter_code
_entity_poly.pdbx_strand_id
1 'polypeptide(L)'
;MPSDDPEDHFPLYPLGMLRRHGLVGAQDLAQRLPDWSEQQLRGAFWRAYASIRETETELERSISIDGGEKVMRLNGQPIFVSEDCWNFEVVAGAELMDRLVAALEQQRAAQAD
;
A
#
# COMPACT_ATOMS: atom_id res chain seq x y z
N MET A 1 5.41 15.03 19.53
CA MET A 1 5.40 14.18 20.74
C MET A 1 5.07 12.77 20.27
N PRO A 2 5.83 11.73 20.66
CA PRO A 2 5.39 10.36 20.41
C PRO A 2 4.09 10.11 21.19
N SER A 3 3.15 9.39 20.58
CA SER A 3 1.85 9.06 21.14
C SER A 3 1.99 7.82 22.04
N ASP A 4 1.39 7.85 23.24
CA ASP A 4 1.44 6.76 24.25
C ASP A 4 0.32 5.70 24.08
N ASP A 5 -0.59 5.88 23.12
CA ASP A 5 -0.73 4.94 22.01
C ASP A 5 -0.41 3.43 22.17
N PRO A 6 -1.04 2.57 22.99
CA PRO A 6 -0.72 1.13 22.97
C PRO A 6 -0.69 0.55 21.54
N GLU A 7 -1.57 1.00 20.65
CA GLU A 7 -1.58 0.58 19.24
C GLU A 7 -0.35 1.04 18.43
N ASP A 8 0.36 2.09 18.90
CA ASP A 8 1.64 2.52 18.34
C ASP A 8 2.79 1.59 18.76
N HIS A 9 2.62 0.80 19.82
CA HIS A 9 3.64 -0.07 20.41
C HIS A 9 3.45 -1.56 20.10
N PHE A 10 2.27 -1.98 19.65
CA PHE A 10 2.00 -3.39 19.34
C PHE A 10 2.04 -3.66 17.82
N PRO A 11 2.92 -4.56 17.34
CA PRO A 11 3.11 -4.85 15.91
C PRO A 11 1.95 -5.61 15.26
N LEU A 12 0.89 -5.91 16.02
CA LEU A 12 -0.27 -6.68 15.55
C LEU A 12 -1.33 -5.79 14.88
N TYR A 13 -1.19 -4.47 14.92
CA TYR A 13 -2.15 -3.54 14.30
C TYR A 13 -1.45 -2.54 13.37
N PRO A 14 -1.81 -2.49 12.07
CA PRO A 14 -1.16 -1.61 11.10
C PRO A 14 -1.37 -0.11 11.39
N LEU A 15 -2.33 0.23 12.26
CA LEU A 15 -2.68 1.61 12.58
C LEU A 15 -1.49 2.42 13.11
N GLY A 16 -0.63 1.82 13.96
CA GLY A 16 0.56 2.50 14.47
C GLY A 16 1.56 2.84 13.36
N MET A 17 1.75 1.93 12.40
CA MET A 17 2.58 2.16 11.21
C MET A 17 1.99 3.28 10.35
N LEU A 18 0.69 3.21 10.06
CA LEU A 18 0.00 4.25 9.29
C LEU A 18 0.14 5.63 9.95
N ARG A 19 0.01 5.70 11.28
CA ARG A 19 0.11 6.96 12.04
C ARG A 19 1.51 7.55 11.98
N ARG A 20 2.56 6.75 12.22
CA ARG A 20 3.96 7.20 12.17
C ARG A 20 4.37 7.77 10.81
N HIS A 21 3.79 7.23 9.73
CA HIS A 21 4.13 7.62 8.36
C HIS A 21 3.09 8.57 7.72
N GLY A 22 2.14 9.10 8.51
CA GLY A 22 1.17 10.09 8.05
C GLY A 22 0.14 9.55 7.04
N LEU A 23 -0.16 8.25 7.12
CA LEU A 23 -1.09 7.54 6.23
C LEU A 23 -2.47 7.31 6.84
N VAL A 24 -2.71 7.77 8.08
CA VAL A 24 -4.05 7.72 8.69
C VAL A 24 -5.02 8.59 7.89
N GLY A 25 -6.12 7.99 7.41
CA GLY A 25 -7.09 8.67 6.57
C GLY A 25 -6.61 8.92 5.12
N ALA A 26 -5.47 8.35 4.73
CA ALA A 26 -5.06 8.31 3.34
C ALA A 26 -5.94 7.34 2.53
N GLN A 27 -5.74 7.30 1.22
CA GLN A 27 -6.62 6.55 0.33
C GLN A 27 -6.24 5.07 0.34
N ASP A 28 -7.26 4.22 0.29
CA ASP A 28 -7.15 2.78 0.07
C ASP A 28 -7.35 2.47 -1.42
N LEU A 29 -6.44 1.68 -1.99
CA LEU A 29 -6.46 1.28 -3.40
C LEU A 29 -7.75 0.53 -3.78
N ALA A 30 -8.25 -0.37 -2.93
CA ALA A 30 -9.47 -1.13 -3.19
C ALA A 30 -10.70 -0.21 -3.26
N GLN A 31 -10.72 0.86 -2.46
CA GLN A 31 -11.78 1.88 -2.53
C GLN A 31 -11.72 2.72 -3.80
N ARG A 32 -10.51 2.92 -4.37
CA ARG A 32 -10.32 3.65 -5.64
C ARG A 32 -10.64 2.80 -6.87
N LEU A 33 -10.58 1.48 -6.74
CA LEU A 33 -10.83 0.51 -7.81
C LEU A 33 -11.91 -0.50 -7.40
N PRO A 34 -13.16 -0.08 -7.16
CA PRO A 34 -14.22 -0.96 -6.67
C PRO A 34 -14.60 -2.09 -7.65
N ASP A 35 -14.27 -1.93 -8.94
CA ASP A 35 -14.50 -2.93 -9.99
C ASP A 35 -13.38 -3.98 -10.10
N TRP A 36 -12.40 -3.95 -9.20
CA TRP A 36 -11.33 -4.93 -9.12
C TRP A 36 -11.52 -5.82 -7.90
N SER A 37 -11.39 -7.14 -8.09
CA SER A 37 -11.31 -8.04 -6.95
C SER A 37 -9.94 -7.92 -6.27
N GLU A 38 -9.88 -8.27 -4.98
CA GLU A 38 -8.61 -8.31 -4.23
C GLU A 38 -7.56 -9.16 -4.94
N GLN A 39 -7.96 -10.32 -5.50
CA GLN A 39 -7.06 -11.19 -6.24
C GLN A 39 -6.51 -10.53 -7.51
N GLN A 40 -7.32 -9.74 -8.22
CA GLN A 40 -6.87 -8.97 -9.39
C GLN A 40 -5.89 -7.88 -8.96
N LEU A 41 -6.19 -7.15 -7.89
CA LEU A 41 -5.31 -6.13 -7.34
C LEU A 41 -3.97 -6.73 -6.91
N ARG A 42 -3.98 -7.79 -6.11
CA ARG A 42 -2.77 -8.51 -5.65
C ARG A 42 -1.92 -9.01 -6.82
N GLY A 43 -2.57 -9.56 -7.85
CA GLY A 43 -1.88 -10.08 -9.04
C GLY A 43 -1.26 -9.00 -9.94
N ALA A 44 -1.82 -7.80 -9.97
CA ALA A 44 -1.37 -6.71 -10.83
C ALA A 44 -0.48 -5.67 -10.13
N PHE A 45 -0.66 -5.51 -8.81
CA PHE A 45 -0.10 -4.40 -8.03
C PHE A 45 1.40 -4.25 -8.22
N TRP A 46 2.20 -5.30 -8.03
CA TRP A 46 3.66 -5.20 -8.10
C TRP A 46 4.16 -4.77 -9.48
N ARG A 47 3.44 -5.12 -10.55
CA ARG A 47 3.77 -4.66 -11.90
C ARG A 47 3.46 -3.18 -12.06
N ALA A 48 2.31 -2.72 -11.58
CA ALA A 48 1.93 -1.30 -11.58
C ALA A 48 2.88 -0.46 -10.74
N TYR A 49 3.16 -0.91 -9.53
CA TYR A 49 4.17 -0.36 -8.64
C TYR A 49 5.52 -0.21 -9.34
N ALA A 50 6.02 -1.27 -9.97
CA ALA A 50 7.30 -1.24 -10.68
C ALA A 50 7.31 -0.26 -11.87
N SER A 51 6.18 -0.10 -12.56
CA SER A 51 6.08 0.81 -13.72
C SER A 51 6.17 2.29 -13.35
N ILE A 52 5.77 2.65 -12.12
CA ILE A 52 5.83 4.04 -11.62
C ILE A 52 7.04 4.30 -10.73
N ARG A 53 7.83 3.27 -10.38
CA ARG A 53 8.92 3.38 -9.42
C ARG A 53 10.14 4.06 -10.03
N GLU A 54 10.45 5.25 -9.54
CA GLU A 54 11.69 5.98 -9.84
C GLU A 54 12.68 5.86 -8.67
N THR A 55 12.19 5.98 -7.43
CA THR A 55 12.99 5.84 -6.21
C THR A 55 12.24 5.04 -5.16
N GLU A 56 12.96 4.25 -4.37
CA GLU A 56 12.38 3.39 -3.34
C GLU A 56 13.30 3.32 -2.12
N THR A 57 12.72 3.37 -0.93
CA THR A 57 13.41 3.09 0.33
C THR A 57 12.44 2.48 1.33
N GLU A 58 12.76 1.33 1.91
CA GLU A 58 11.96 0.77 3.00
C GLU A 58 12.09 1.65 4.25
N LEU A 59 10.96 2.05 4.83
CA LEU A 59 10.92 2.88 6.03
C LEU A 59 10.68 2.04 7.29
N GLU A 60 9.77 1.09 7.19
CA GLU A 60 9.37 0.24 8.30
C GLU A 60 8.80 -1.07 7.76
N ARG A 61 9.05 -2.17 8.46
CA ARG A 61 8.48 -3.48 8.14
C ARG A 61 8.11 -4.21 9.42
N SER A 62 6.92 -4.80 9.43
CA SER A 62 6.48 -5.83 10.37
C SER A 62 6.41 -7.15 9.62
N ILE A 63 6.89 -8.24 10.22
CA ILE A 63 6.86 -9.58 9.62
C ILE A 63 6.06 -10.48 10.56
N SER A 64 4.99 -11.07 10.04
CA SER A 64 4.23 -12.12 10.70
C SER A 64 4.42 -13.46 9.98
N ILE A 65 3.87 -14.54 10.54
CA ILE A 65 4.00 -15.90 9.98
C ILE A 65 3.36 -16.00 8.58
N ASP A 66 2.37 -15.16 8.31
CA ASP A 66 1.47 -15.27 7.16
C ASP A 66 1.71 -14.21 6.07
N GLY A 67 2.74 -13.39 6.24
CA GLY A 67 2.99 -12.19 5.44
C GLY A 67 3.28 -10.99 6.34
N GLY A 68 3.35 -9.80 5.78
CA GLY A 68 3.72 -8.66 6.61
C GLY A 68 3.38 -7.32 6.01
N GLU A 69 3.31 -6.35 6.91
CA GLU A 69 3.09 -4.97 6.61
C GLU A 69 4.43 -4.27 6.36
N LYS A 70 4.48 -3.43 5.34
CA LYS A 70 5.64 -2.57 5.10
C LYS A 70 5.19 -1.19 4.70
N VAL A 71 5.93 -0.20 5.19
CA VAL A 71 5.89 1.15 4.67
C VAL A 71 7.16 1.39 3.88
N MET A 72 6.99 1.83 2.64
CA MET A 72 8.06 2.24 1.76
C MET A 72 7.90 3.73 1.45
N ARG A 73 9.02 4.39 1.14
CA ARG A 73 9.03 5.70 0.48
C ARG A 73 9.22 5.46 -1.01
N LEU A 74 8.15 5.60 -1.76
CA LEU A 74 8.12 5.49 -3.21
C LEU A 74 8.04 6.91 -3.79
N ASN A 75 9.02 7.30 -4.61
CA ASN A 75 9.05 8.62 -5.27
C ASN A 75 8.89 9.79 -4.28
N GLY A 76 9.53 9.66 -3.10
CA GLY A 76 9.43 10.64 -2.02
C GLY A 76 8.16 10.58 -1.17
N GLN A 77 7.19 9.73 -1.52
CA GLN A 77 5.90 9.63 -0.84
C GLN A 77 5.77 8.31 -0.07
N PRO A 78 5.17 8.30 1.14
CA PRO A 78 4.94 7.08 1.88
C PRO A 78 3.84 6.23 1.22
N ILE A 79 4.04 4.92 1.20
CA ILE A 79 3.07 3.91 0.80
C ILE A 79 3.13 2.76 1.78
N PHE A 80 1.97 2.38 2.30
CA PHE A 80 1.77 1.19 3.10
C PHE A 80 1.27 0.06 2.21
N VAL A 81 1.83 -1.13 2.40
CA VAL A 81 1.38 -2.36 1.76
C VAL A 81 1.27 -3.42 2.84
N SER A 82 0.06 -3.94 3.03
CA SER A 82 -0.16 -5.22 3.71
C SER A 82 -0.35 -6.30 2.65
N GLU A 83 0.48 -7.34 2.72
CA GLU A 83 0.34 -8.53 1.90
C GLU A 83 0.48 -9.74 2.81
N ASP A 84 -0.64 -10.15 3.40
CA ASP A 84 -0.73 -11.36 4.22
C ASP A 84 -1.70 -12.38 3.59
N CYS A 85 -1.95 -13.50 4.27
CA CYS A 85 -2.83 -14.55 3.76
C CYS A 85 -4.33 -14.24 3.95
N TRP A 86 -4.67 -13.19 4.71
CA TRP A 86 -6.03 -12.77 5.05
C TRP A 86 -6.49 -11.53 4.28
N ASN A 87 -5.57 -10.64 3.89
CA ASN A 87 -5.88 -9.37 3.27
C ASN A 87 -4.74 -8.88 2.34
N PHE A 88 -5.13 -8.11 1.33
CA PHE A 88 -4.23 -7.30 0.53
C PHE A 88 -4.69 -5.84 0.58
N GLU A 89 -3.91 -4.99 1.24
CA GLU A 89 -4.25 -3.58 1.45
C GLU A 89 -3.10 -2.68 1.00
N VAL A 90 -3.43 -1.62 0.29
CA VAL A 90 -2.47 -0.60 -0.13
C VAL A 90 -3.01 0.77 0.22
N VAL A 91 -2.28 1.50 1.05
CA VAL A 91 -2.65 2.84 1.52
C VAL A 91 -1.59 3.84 1.13
N ALA A 92 -2.01 4.93 0.48
CA ALA A 92 -1.11 5.99 0.04
C ALA A 92 -1.82 7.35 -0.03
N GLY A 93 -1.03 8.43 -0.05
CA GLY A 93 -1.54 9.77 -0.35
C GLY A 93 -2.11 9.86 -1.77
N ALA A 94 -3.00 10.84 -1.99
CA ALA A 94 -3.78 10.96 -3.23
C ALA A 94 -2.93 11.00 -4.51
N GLU A 95 -1.82 11.74 -4.51
CA GLU A 95 -0.95 11.83 -5.70
C GLU A 95 -0.35 10.47 -6.09
N LEU A 96 0.18 9.73 -5.12
CA LEU A 96 0.75 8.41 -5.39
C LEU A 96 -0.34 7.41 -5.78
N MET A 97 -1.50 7.52 -5.14
CA MET A 97 -2.65 6.69 -5.43
C MET A 97 -3.16 6.87 -6.86
N ASP A 98 -3.26 8.12 -7.34
CA ASP A 98 -3.68 8.40 -8.72
C ASP A 98 -2.70 7.81 -9.76
N ARG A 99 -1.38 7.85 -9.47
CA ARG A 99 -0.37 7.20 -10.33
C ARG A 99 -0.52 5.68 -10.35
N LEU A 100 -0.77 5.06 -9.19
CA LEU A 100 -0.98 3.61 -9.08
C LEU A 100 -2.25 3.17 -9.83
N VAL A 101 -3.35 3.89 -9.66
CA VAL A 101 -4.62 3.62 -10.34
C VAL A 101 -4.43 3.71 -11.85
N ALA A 102 -3.81 4.78 -12.35
CA ALA A 102 -3.54 4.95 -13.77
C ALA A 102 -2.68 3.80 -14.34
N ALA A 103 -1.66 3.36 -13.60
CA ALA A 103 -0.81 2.24 -14.02
C ALA A 103 -1.55 0.90 -14.04
N LEU A 104 -2.46 0.64 -13.09
CA LEU A 104 -3.30 -0.56 -13.06
C LEU A 104 -4.30 -0.59 -14.21
N GLU A 105 -4.97 0.54 -14.47
CA GLU A 105 -5.93 0.66 -15.57
C GLU A 105 -5.26 0.48 -16.93
N GLN A 106 -4.08 1.09 -17.13
CA GLN A 106 -3.29 0.91 -18.35
C GLN A 106 -2.92 -0.56 -18.58
N GLN A 107 -2.54 -1.28 -17.52
CA GLN A 107 -2.23 -2.71 -17.61
C GLN A 107 -3.45 -3.55 -17.96
N ARG A 108 -4.61 -3.24 -17.37
CA ARG A 108 -5.86 -3.95 -17.68
C ARG A 108 -6.28 -3.73 -19.13
N ALA A 109 -6.11 -2.52 -19.65
CA ALA A 109 -6.37 -2.21 -21.06
C ALA A 109 -5.43 -3.00 -22.00
N ALA A 110 -4.13 -3.05 -21.69
CA ALA A 110 -3.14 -3.77 -22.48
C ALA A 110 -3.28 -5.31 -22.47
N GLN A 111 -4.11 -5.87 -21.57
CA GLN A 111 -4.44 -7.30 -21.52
C GLN A 111 -5.73 -7.64 -22.28
N ALA A 112 -6.53 -6.63 -22.65
CA ALA A 112 -7.76 -6.81 -23.39
C ALA A 112 -7.57 -6.74 -24.92
N ASP A 113 -6.42 -6.22 -25.37
CA ASP A 113 -5.92 -6.26 -26.76
C ASP A 113 -5.15 -7.55 -27.05
#